data_AF-A0A8S3JSH8-F1
#
_entry.id   AF-A0A8S3JSH8-F1
#
_cell.length_a   1.000
_cell.length_b   1.000
_cell.length_c   1.000
_cell.angle_alpha   90.00
_cell.angle_beta   90.00
_cell.angle_gamma   90.00
#
_symmetry.space_group_name_H-M   'P 1'
#
loop_
_entity.id
_entity.type
_entity.pdbx_description
1 polymer ?
#
loop_
_entity_poly.entity_id
_entity_poly.type
_entity_poly.pdbx_seq_one_letter_code
_entity_poly.pdbx_strand_id
1 'polypeptide(L)'
;MSYLRRKPEDEVWYIHAPLKKGNRELVTAPPPSQIPYLNGVFDDEATINQPKPVYVRETDSDYIRRCKLGGSSNLLVHIDPATRKSKEPVPYPRPLWWDAMCEPIPEPVNPDDYEQQ
;
A
#
# COMPACT_ATOMS: atom_id res chain seq x y z
N MET A 1 44.69 44.60 -18.97
CA MET A 1 45.21 43.22 -18.90
C MET A 1 44.68 42.45 -20.09
N SER A 2 45.53 42.06 -21.04
CA SER A 2 45.10 41.39 -22.27
C SER A 2 45.02 39.87 -22.05
N TYR A 3 43.87 39.29 -22.40
CA TYR A 3 43.61 37.84 -22.27
C TYR A 3 44.31 37.01 -23.36
N LEU A 4 44.92 37.65 -24.36
CA LEU A 4 45.48 37.00 -25.56
C LEU A 4 46.83 36.29 -25.36
N ARG A 5 47.43 36.34 -24.16
CA ARG A 5 48.71 35.64 -23.86
C ARG A 5 48.62 34.69 -22.68
N ARG A 6 47.45 34.12 -22.41
CA ARG A 6 47.36 33.05 -21.39
C ARG A 6 47.63 31.72 -22.07
N LYS A 7 48.60 30.98 -21.56
CA LYS A 7 48.75 29.59 -21.97
C LYS A 7 47.65 28.78 -21.29
N PRO A 8 47.17 27.69 -21.89
CA PRO A 8 46.13 26.85 -21.27
C PRO A 8 46.55 26.29 -19.90
N GLU A 9 47.86 26.24 -19.60
CA GLU A 9 48.37 25.88 -18.27
C GLU A 9 48.15 26.97 -17.20
N ASP A 10 47.99 28.24 -17.58
CA ASP A 10 47.78 29.37 -16.66
C ASP A 10 46.32 29.48 -16.18
N GLU A 11 45.42 28.71 -16.81
CA GLU A 11 44.02 28.66 -16.45
C GLU A 11 43.80 27.52 -15.45
N VAL A 12 43.82 27.88 -14.17
CA VAL A 12 43.64 26.95 -13.02
C VAL A 12 42.35 26.11 -13.15
N TRP A 13 41.34 26.62 -13.85
CA TRP A 13 40.09 25.91 -14.12
C TRP A 13 40.22 24.78 -15.16
N TYR A 14 41.28 24.79 -15.99
CA TYR A 14 41.56 23.79 -17.02
C TYR A 14 42.28 22.53 -16.48
N ILE A 15 42.72 22.54 -15.21
CA ILE A 15 43.52 21.46 -14.60
C ILE A 15 42.71 20.17 -14.36
N HIS A 16 41.37 20.23 -14.39
CA HIS A 16 40.52 19.07 -14.11
C HIS A 16 39.92 18.40 -15.36
N ALA A 17 40.11 18.98 -16.55
CA ALA A 17 39.66 18.32 -17.78
C ALA A 17 40.67 17.21 -18.13
N PRO A 18 40.25 15.93 -18.26
CA PRO A 18 41.17 14.89 -18.70
C PRO A 18 41.65 15.19 -20.12
N LEU A 19 42.92 15.64 -20.24
CA LEU A 19 43.56 16.03 -21.51
C LEU A 19 43.63 14.90 -22.56
N LYS A 20 43.41 13.65 -22.15
CA LYS A 20 43.44 12.49 -23.04
C LYS A 20 42.17 11.68 -22.87
N LYS A 21 41.40 11.55 -23.96
CA LYS A 21 40.43 10.46 -24.10
C LYS A 21 41.25 9.17 -24.25
N GLY A 22 41.66 8.60 -23.12
CA GLY A 22 42.20 7.24 -23.13
C GLY A 22 41.17 6.34 -23.78
N ASN A 23 41.61 5.40 -24.62
CA ASN A 23 40.80 4.31 -25.16
C ASN A 23 40.34 3.42 -23.99
N ARG A 24 39.44 3.94 -23.15
CA ARG A 24 38.79 3.20 -22.09
C ARG A 24 37.67 2.46 -22.78
N GLU A 25 37.74 1.14 -22.74
CA GLU A 25 36.65 0.29 -23.16
C GLU A 25 35.38 0.79 -22.47
N LEU A 26 34.28 0.87 -23.24
CA LEU A 26 32.98 1.29 -22.73
C LEU A 26 32.54 0.26 -21.70
N VAL A 27 32.85 0.52 -20.42
CA VAL A 27 32.36 -0.27 -19.32
C VAL A 27 30.84 -0.11 -19.31
N THR A 28 30.13 -1.20 -19.57
CA THR A 28 28.67 -1.23 -19.47
C THR A 28 28.28 -0.76 -18.07
N ALA A 29 27.48 0.31 -18.00
CA ALA A 29 27.02 0.83 -16.73
C ALA A 29 26.24 -0.27 -15.98
N PRO A 30 26.42 -0.40 -14.66
CA PRO A 30 25.60 -1.31 -13.87
C PRO A 30 24.11 -0.94 -14.01
N PRO A 31 23.20 -1.90 -13.79
CA PRO A 31 21.77 -1.61 -13.80
C PRO A 31 21.44 -0.48 -12.82
N PRO A 32 20.48 0.39 -13.17
CA PRO A 32 20.18 1.60 -12.40
C PRO A 32 19.70 1.29 -10.97
N SER A 33 19.19 0.09 -10.71
CA SER A 33 18.94 -0.38 -9.35
C SER A 33 19.09 -1.89 -9.20
N GLN A 34 19.43 -2.33 -7.97
CA GLN A 34 19.39 -3.73 -7.54
C GLN A 34 18.04 -4.11 -6.90
N ILE A 35 17.10 -3.17 -6.83
CA ILE A 35 15.77 -3.41 -6.28
C ILE A 35 15.00 -4.22 -7.33
N PRO A 36 14.48 -5.41 -6.98
CA PRO A 36 13.62 -6.18 -7.89
C PRO A 36 12.51 -5.27 -8.42
N TYR A 37 12.21 -5.33 -9.71
CA TYR A 37 11.15 -4.56 -10.39
C TYR A 37 11.41 -3.05 -10.58
N LEU A 38 12.59 -2.53 -10.21
CA LEU A 38 12.94 -1.10 -10.36
C LEU A 38 14.22 -0.88 -11.20
N ASN A 39 14.68 -1.91 -11.91
CA ASN A 39 15.92 -1.92 -12.68
C ASN A 39 15.79 -1.32 -14.09
N GLY A 40 14.66 -0.66 -14.42
CA GLY A 40 14.45 0.03 -15.70
C GLY A 40 14.23 -0.89 -16.90
N VAL A 41 14.29 -2.20 -16.70
CA VAL A 41 13.73 -3.21 -17.61
C VAL A 41 12.33 -3.49 -17.07
N PHE A 42 11.31 -3.01 -17.77
CA PHE A 42 9.94 -3.37 -17.42
C PHE A 42 9.82 -4.88 -17.62
N ASP A 43 9.70 -5.62 -16.52
CA ASP A 43 9.40 -7.04 -16.58
C ASP A 43 8.05 -7.22 -17.30
N ASP A 44 7.98 -8.19 -18.22
CA ASP A 44 6.73 -8.49 -18.92
C ASP A 44 5.59 -8.74 -17.91
N GLU A 45 4.36 -8.33 -18.25
CA GLU A 45 3.15 -8.55 -17.44
C GLU A 45 3.01 -10.00 -16.95
N ALA A 46 3.49 -10.97 -17.75
CA ALA A 46 3.52 -12.38 -17.41
C ALA A 46 4.43 -12.72 -16.22
N THR A 47 5.53 -11.97 -16.03
CA THR A 47 6.49 -12.12 -14.94
C THR A 47 5.97 -11.49 -13.65
N ILE A 48 5.27 -10.36 -13.75
CA ILE A 48 4.67 -9.65 -12.61
C ILE A 48 3.51 -10.48 -12.01
N ASN A 49 2.69 -11.09 -12.87
CA ASN A 49 1.52 -11.86 -12.45
C ASN A 49 1.84 -13.32 -12.08
N GLN A 50 3.11 -13.70 -11.93
CA GLN A 50 3.44 -15.06 -11.51
C GLN A 50 2.93 -15.35 -10.09
N PRO A 51 2.23 -16.47 -9.88
CA PRO A 51 1.73 -16.84 -8.56
C PRO A 51 2.92 -17.09 -7.62
N LYS A 52 3.11 -16.18 -6.66
CA LYS A 52 4.10 -16.35 -5.59
C LYS A 52 3.52 -17.29 -4.53
N PRO A 53 4.31 -18.24 -3.99
CA PRO A 53 3.85 -19.10 -2.92
C PRO A 53 3.55 -18.25 -1.68
N VAL A 54 2.28 -18.24 -1.27
CA VAL A 54 1.82 -17.56 -0.06
C VAL A 54 1.88 -18.54 1.10
N TYR A 55 2.64 -18.20 2.14
CA TYR A 55 2.73 -19.02 3.36
C TYR A 55 1.53 -18.77 4.27
N VAL A 56 0.54 -19.67 4.18
CA VAL A 56 -0.61 -19.74 5.09
C VAL A 56 -0.29 -20.72 6.22
N ARG A 57 -0.52 -20.30 7.46
CA ARG A 57 -0.36 -21.15 8.65
C ARG A 57 -1.72 -21.64 9.14
N GLU A 58 -1.75 -22.77 9.83
CA GLU A 58 -2.98 -23.30 10.44
C GLU A 58 -3.51 -22.39 11.55
N THR A 59 -2.62 -21.65 12.22
CA THR A 59 -2.97 -20.65 13.25
C THR A 59 -3.55 -19.36 12.67
N ASP A 60 -3.59 -19.20 11.35
CA ASP A 60 -4.12 -17.99 10.73
C ASP A 60 -5.65 -17.95 10.89
N SER A 61 -6.15 -16.82 11.38
CA SER A 61 -7.58 -16.54 11.36
C SER A 61 -8.11 -16.48 9.92
N ASP A 62 -9.42 -16.70 9.74
CA ASP A 62 -10.05 -16.66 8.42
C ASP A 62 -9.78 -15.35 7.68
N TYR A 63 -9.72 -14.24 8.42
CA TYR A 63 -9.37 -12.94 7.89
C TYR A 63 -7.92 -12.90 7.35
N ILE A 64 -6.95 -13.33 8.16
CA ILE A 64 -5.52 -13.33 7.76
C ILE A 64 -5.30 -14.23 6.54
N ARG A 65 -5.94 -15.39 6.51
CA ARG A 65 -5.89 -16.31 5.36
C ARG A 65 -6.34 -15.64 4.07
N ARG A 66 -7.48 -14.93 4.11
CA ARG A 66 -7.99 -14.20 2.94
C ARG A 66 -7.02 -13.10 2.51
N CYS A 67 -6.54 -12.28 3.44
CA CYS A 67 -5.59 -11.21 3.12
C CYS A 67 -4.30 -11.73 2.47
N LYS A 68 -3.74 -12.83 2.99
CA LYS A 68 -2.56 -13.50 2.44
C LYS A 68 -2.77 -13.97 1.00
N LEU A 69 -3.95 -14.49 0.69
CA LEU A 69 -4.32 -15.00 -0.64
C LEU A 69 -4.75 -13.89 -1.63
N GLY A 70 -4.55 -12.62 -1.32
CA GLY A 70 -4.95 -11.51 -2.21
C GLY A 70 -6.33 -10.91 -1.89
N GLY A 71 -6.89 -11.21 -0.71
CA GLY A 71 -8.13 -10.62 -0.23
C GLY A 71 -9.39 -11.26 -0.79
N SER A 72 -10.49 -10.50 -0.80
CA SER A 72 -11.75 -10.94 -1.40
C SER A 72 -11.77 -10.57 -2.89
N SER A 73 -11.88 -11.58 -3.75
CA SER A 73 -11.89 -11.43 -5.22
C SER A 73 -13.01 -10.53 -5.74
N ASN A 74 -14.05 -10.28 -4.93
CA ASN A 74 -15.28 -9.60 -5.36
C ASN A 74 -15.39 -8.17 -4.82
N LEU A 75 -14.33 -7.59 -4.24
CA LEU A 75 -14.36 -6.23 -3.67
C LEU A 75 -14.55 -5.13 -4.73
N LEU A 76 -14.03 -5.33 -5.94
CA LEU A 76 -14.11 -4.39 -7.06
C LEU A 76 -15.00 -4.86 -8.21
N VAL A 77 -15.71 -5.99 -8.03
CA VAL A 77 -16.60 -6.50 -9.08
C VAL A 77 -17.94 -5.80 -8.92
N HIS A 78 -18.31 -5.00 -9.93
CA HIS A 78 -19.67 -4.48 -10.04
C HIS A 78 -20.62 -5.65 -10.32
N ILE A 79 -21.37 -6.06 -9.30
CA ILE A 79 -22.42 -7.07 -9.45
C ILE A 79 -23.70 -6.32 -9.79
N ASP A 80 -24.12 -6.39 -11.04
CA ASP A 80 -25.39 -5.80 -11.47
C ASP A 80 -26.53 -6.37 -10.63
N PRO A 81 -27.34 -5.53 -9.96
CA PRO A 81 -28.42 -6.00 -9.10
C PRO A 81 -29.45 -6.85 -9.87
N ALA A 82 -29.53 -6.71 -11.20
CA ALA A 82 -30.37 -7.52 -12.08
C ALA A 82 -29.93 -9.00 -12.18
N THR A 83 -28.64 -9.31 -11.96
CA THR A 83 -28.11 -10.68 -12.02
C THR A 83 -28.15 -11.40 -10.68
N ARG A 84 -28.34 -10.66 -9.58
CA ARG A 84 -28.51 -11.23 -8.25
C ARG A 84 -29.94 -11.75 -8.15
N LYS A 85 -30.10 -13.09 -8.01
CA LYS A 85 -31.36 -13.67 -7.55
C LYS A 85 -31.74 -12.95 -6.26
N SER A 86 -32.79 -12.13 -6.29
CA SER A 86 -33.14 -11.29 -5.15
C SER A 86 -33.52 -12.20 -3.99
N LYS A 87 -32.65 -12.29 -2.97
CA LYS A 87 -33.12 -12.65 -1.64
C LYS A 87 -34.06 -11.55 -1.20
N GLU A 88 -35.16 -11.93 -0.57
CA GLU A 88 -36.00 -10.98 0.15
C GLU A 88 -35.11 -10.11 1.05
N PRO A 89 -35.36 -8.79 1.13
CA PRO A 89 -34.55 -7.89 1.91
C PRO A 89 -34.50 -8.36 3.36
N VAL A 90 -33.31 -8.77 3.81
CA VAL A 90 -33.07 -9.20 5.19
C VAL A 90 -32.83 -7.95 6.04
N PRO A 91 -33.61 -7.70 7.10
CA PRO A 91 -33.33 -6.60 8.01
C PRO A 91 -31.99 -6.82 8.72
N TYR A 92 -31.25 -5.74 8.95
CA TYR A 92 -30.04 -5.81 9.78
C TYR A 92 -30.41 -6.32 11.19
N PRO A 93 -29.56 -7.15 11.82
CA PRO A 93 -29.77 -7.52 13.21
C PRO A 93 -29.77 -6.25 14.06
N ARG A 94 -30.79 -6.13 14.92
CA ARG A 94 -30.88 -5.03 15.86
C ARG A 94 -29.76 -5.16 16.89
N PRO A 95 -28.95 -4.12 17.12
CA PRO A 95 -27.91 -4.19 18.12
C PRO A 95 -28.52 -4.17 19.53
N LEU A 96 -27.90 -4.88 20.48
CA LEU A 96 -28.40 -5.04 21.85
C LEU A 96 -28.62 -3.71 22.59
N TRP A 97 -27.82 -2.68 22.27
CA TRP A 97 -27.95 -1.36 22.87
C TRP A 97 -29.19 -0.59 22.41
N TRP A 98 -29.82 -0.99 21.29
CA TRP A 98 -31.02 -0.33 20.79
C TRP A 98 -32.20 -0.51 21.74
N ASP A 99 -32.34 -1.70 22.31
CA ASP A 99 -33.44 -2.00 23.23
C ASP A 99 -33.25 -1.27 24.57
N ALA A 100 -32.00 -1.18 25.05
CA ALA A 100 -31.64 -0.39 26.23
C ALA A 100 -31.95 1.12 26.09
N MET A 101 -31.95 1.66 24.86
CA MET A 101 -32.34 3.05 24.59
C MET A 101 -33.86 3.25 24.52
N CYS A 102 -34.63 2.16 24.31
CA CYS A 102 -36.08 2.18 24.28
C CYS A 102 -36.70 1.88 25.65
N GLU A 103 -35.91 1.38 26.61
CA GLU A 103 -36.36 1.24 27.98
C GLU A 103 -36.64 2.63 28.57
N PRO A 104 -37.82 2.84 29.19
CA PRO A 104 -38.11 4.08 29.87
C PRO A 104 -37.06 4.28 30.96
N ILE A 105 -36.45 5.47 30.99
CA ILE A 105 -35.53 5.86 32.05
C ILE A 105 -36.29 5.63 33.37
N PRO A 106 -35.76 4.81 34.30
CA PRO A 106 -36.42 4.61 35.59
C PRO A 106 -36.62 5.98 36.23
N GLU A 107 -37.85 6.25 36.64
CA GLU A 107 -38.18 7.49 37.34
C GLU A 107 -37.20 7.68 38.51
N PRO A 108 -36.75 8.93 38.78
CA PRO A 108 -35.83 9.16 39.87
C PRO A 108 -36.46 8.60 41.16
N VAL A 109 -35.78 7.64 41.79
CA VAL A 109 -36.21 7.08 43.07
C VAL A 109 -36.31 8.23 44.06
N ASN A 110 -37.49 8.41 44.65
CA ASN A 110 -37.69 9.47 45.63
C ASN A 110 -36.78 9.16 46.84
N PRO A 111 -35.90 10.09 47.27
CA PRO A 111 -34.98 9.84 48.38
C PRO A 111 -35.66 9.41 49.69
N ASP A 112 -36.96 9.66 49.83
CA ASP A 112 -37.74 9.26 51.02
C ASP A 112 -38.05 7.74 51.07
N ASP A 113 -37.90 7.00 49.97
CA ASP A 113 -38.20 5.55 49.92
C ASP A 113 -37.06 4.69 50.50
N TYR A 114 -35.88 5.27 50.77
CA TYR A 114 -34.75 4.56 51.38
C TYR A 114 -34.85 4.45 52.92
N GLU A 115 -35.78 5.17 53.56
CA GLU A 115 -35.91 5.20 55.03
C GLU A 115 -36.87 4.14 55.61
N GLN A 116 -37.45 3.26 54.79
CA GLN A 116 -38.40 2.23 55.23
C GLN A 116 -37.86 0.79 55.18
N GLN A 117 -36.53 0.58 55.12
CA GLN A 117 -35.91 -0.74 55.31
C GLN A 117 -35.19 -0.86 56.65
#